data_AF-A0A920GUV9-F1
#
_entry.id   AF-A0A920GUV9-F1
#
_cell.length_a   1.000
_cell.length_b   1.000
_cell.length_c   1.000
_cell.angle_alpha   90.00
_cell.angle_beta   90.00
_cell.angle_gamma   90.00
#
_symmetry.space_group_name_H-M   'P 1'
#
loop_
_entity.id
_entity.type
_entity.pdbx_description
1 polymer ?
#
loop_
_entity_poly.entity_id
_entity_poly.type
_entity_poly.pdbx_seq_one_letter_code
_entity_poly.pdbx_strand_id
1 'polypeptide(L)'
;MSLRIALGVDYEGSNYFGFQKQKATHQTIQGHLESSISKVADQEVKTYCSGRTDAGVHALLQVIHFDTTSSRSEFEWIRGINSYLP
;
A
#
# COMPACT_ATOMS: atom_id res chain seq x y z
N MET A 1 18.09 -12.20 -2.63
CA MET A 1 17.44 -11.87 -3.92
C MET A 1 16.25 -10.97 -3.62
N SER A 2 15.97 -9.98 -4.47
CA SER A 2 14.78 -9.13 -4.32
C SER A 2 13.58 -9.80 -5.00
N LEU A 3 12.43 -9.84 -4.32
CA LEU A 3 11.15 -10.35 -4.82
C LEU A 3 10.25 -9.16 -5.16
N ARG A 4 9.53 -9.25 -6.29
CA ARG A 4 8.48 -8.28 -6.64
C ARG A 4 7.11 -8.88 -6.36
N ILE A 5 6.32 -8.19 -5.54
CA ILE A 5 4.97 -8.61 -5.17
C ILE A 5 3.97 -7.60 -5.73
N ALA A 6 2.90 -8.09 -6.34
CA ALA A 6 1.75 -7.29 -6.74
C ALA A 6 0.59 -7.53 -5.77
N LEU A 7 -0.12 -6.46 -5.41
CA LEU A 7 -1.31 -6.52 -4.57
C LEU A 7 -2.48 -5.83 -5.28
N GLY A 8 -3.67 -6.42 -5.18
CA GLY A 8 -4.93 -5.72 -5.43
C GLY A 8 -5.40 -5.08 -4.13
N VAL A 9 -5.72 -3.78 -4.18
CA VAL A 9 -6.12 -2.99 -3.00
C VAL A 9 -7.49 -2.38 -3.25
N ASP A 10 -8.38 -2.55 -2.28
CA ASP A 10 -9.65 -1.84 -2.17
C ASP A 10 -9.51 -0.69 -1.16
N TYR A 11 -10.09 0.47 -1.46
CA TYR A 11 -10.13 1.59 -0.52
C TYR A 11 -11.31 2.52 -0.73
N GLU A 12 -11.84 3.00 0.39
CA GLU A 12 -12.73 4.15 0.43
C GLU A 12 -11.90 5.46 0.48
N GLY A 13 -11.97 6.28 -0.57
CA GLY A 13 -11.14 7.48 -0.70
C GLY A 13 -11.61 8.70 0.11
N SER A 14 -12.81 8.70 0.67
CA SER A 14 -13.50 9.89 1.22
C SER A 14 -12.64 10.70 2.20
N ASN A 15 -11.89 10.02 3.06
CA ASN A 15 -11.07 10.63 4.11
C ASN A 15 -9.60 10.83 3.72
N TYR A 16 -9.25 10.62 2.44
CA TYR A 16 -7.88 10.67 1.95
C TYR A 16 -7.67 11.77 0.92
N PHE A 17 -6.49 12.40 0.96
CA PHE A 17 -6.06 13.42 0.01
C PHE A 17 -5.44 12.80 -1.26
N GLY A 18 -6.09 11.74 -1.75
CA GLY A 18 -5.73 11.01 -2.96
C GLY A 18 -4.77 9.86 -2.71
N PHE A 19 -4.38 9.20 -3.81
CA PHE A 19 -3.53 8.02 -3.73
C PHE A 19 -2.10 8.38 -3.32
N GLN A 20 -1.47 9.34 -4.00
CA GLN A 20 -0.03 9.57 -3.90
C GLN A 20 0.38 10.11 -2.53
N LYS A 21 1.47 9.56 -1.97
CA LYS A 21 2.10 10.04 -0.74
C LYS A 21 2.61 11.47 -0.90
N GLN A 22 2.37 12.30 0.11
CA GLN A 22 2.71 13.72 0.13
C GLN A 22 3.49 14.07 1.39
N LYS A 23 4.32 15.12 1.34
CA LYS A 23 5.05 15.60 2.53
C LYS A 23 4.16 16.35 3.52
N ALA A 24 3.07 16.95 3.04
CA ALA A 24 2.21 17.83 3.83
C ALA A 24 1.17 17.08 4.68
N THR A 25 0.88 15.81 4.36
CA THR A 25 -0.14 15.02 5.05
C THR A 25 0.19 13.53 5.00
N HIS A 26 -0.18 12.82 6.06
CA HIS A 26 -0.07 11.37 6.13
C HIS A 26 -1.33 10.67 5.60
N GLN A 27 -2.44 11.40 5.42
CA GLN A 27 -3.74 10.89 5.00
C GLN A 27 -3.79 10.67 3.48
N THR A 28 -2.98 9.75 2.99
CA THR A 28 -2.92 9.33 1.57
C THR A 28 -2.87 7.81 1.50
N ILE A 29 -3.49 7.21 0.47
CA ILE A 29 -3.56 5.74 0.36
C ILE A 29 -2.16 5.12 0.28
N GLN A 30 -1.28 5.66 -0.57
CA GLN A 30 0.10 5.19 -0.70
C GLN A 30 0.89 5.30 0.60
N GLY A 31 0.67 6.37 1.38
CA GLY A 31 1.32 6.54 2.68
C GLY A 31 0.96 5.43 3.67
N HIS A 32 -0.33 5.11 3.79
CA HIS A 32 -0.80 4.01 4.65
C HIS A 32 -0.34 2.64 4.14
N LEU A 33 -0.36 2.41 2.82
CA LEU A 33 0.16 1.18 2.23
C LEU A 33 1.66 1.01 2.48
N GLU A 34 2.48 2.02 2.20
CA GLU A 34 3.93 1.93 2.47
C GLU A 34 4.23 1.72 3.95
N SER A 35 3.51 2.38 4.85
CA SER A 35 3.70 2.19 6.29
C SER A 35 3.34 0.78 6.75
N SER A 36 2.17 0.26 6.34
CA SER A 36 1.71 -1.09 6.71
C SER A 36 2.57 -2.18 6.09
N ILE A 37 2.89 -2.08 4.80
CA ILE A 37 3.76 -3.03 4.11
C ILE A 37 5.16 -3.00 4.71
N SER A 38 5.71 -1.83 5.07
CA SER A 38 7.05 -1.75 5.67
C SER A 38 7.12 -2.46 7.02
N LYS A 39 6.08 -2.34 7.85
CA LYS A 39 5.98 -3.06 9.13
C LYS A 39 5.97 -4.57 8.94
N VAL A 40 5.18 -5.06 7.97
CA VAL A 40 5.19 -6.48 7.65
C VAL A 40 6.55 -6.84 7.10
N ALA A 41 7.06 -6.14 6.10
CA ALA A 41 8.34 -6.42 5.45
C ALA A 41 9.54 -6.37 6.41
N ASP A 42 9.47 -5.67 7.54
CA ASP A 42 10.62 -5.36 8.41
C ASP A 42 11.75 -4.62 7.65
N GLN A 43 11.35 -3.81 6.68
CA GLN A 43 12.21 -2.93 5.90
C GLN A 43 11.35 -1.83 5.29
N GLU A 44 11.95 -0.67 5.02
CA GLU A 44 11.24 0.38 4.29
C GLU A 44 10.92 -0.10 2.87
N VAL A 45 9.67 0.07 2.46
CA VAL A 45 9.23 -0.25 1.09
C VAL A 45 8.68 0.99 0.39
N LYS A 46 8.88 1.01 -0.92
CA LYS A 46 8.24 1.96 -1.82
C LYS A 46 7.26 1.21 -2.71
N THR A 47 6.06 1.75 -2.85
CA THR A 47 5.02 1.16 -3.72
C THR A 47 4.88 1.95 -5.02
N TYR A 48 4.43 1.26 -6.06
CA TYR A 48 4.14 1.82 -7.37
C TYR A 48 2.74 1.37 -7.78
N CYS A 49 1.85 2.31 -8.09
CA CYS A 49 0.47 2.02 -8.48
C CYS A 49 0.30 1.91 -10.00
N SER A 50 -0.75 1.21 -10.41
CA SER A 50 -1.19 1.14 -11.81
C SER A 50 -1.79 2.47 -12.30
N GLY A 51 -2.41 3.24 -11.41
CA GLY A 51 -2.90 4.59 -11.70
C GLY A 51 -3.08 5.40 -10.42
N ARG A 52 -2.89 6.72 -10.51
CA ARG A 52 -3.16 7.63 -9.38
C ARG A 52 -4.64 7.96 -9.33
N THR A 53 -5.20 8.06 -8.13
CA THR A 53 -6.54 8.61 -7.91
C THR A 53 -6.44 9.92 -7.13
N ASP A 54 -7.35 10.85 -7.43
CA ASP A 54 -7.46 12.13 -6.73
C ASP A 54 -8.12 11.98 -5.35
N ALA A 55 -8.15 13.07 -4.58
CA ALA A 55 -8.78 13.10 -3.25
C ALA A 55 -10.25 12.70 -3.33
N GLY A 56 -10.69 11.87 -2.38
CA GLY A 56 -12.06 11.37 -2.33
C GLY A 56 -12.38 10.20 -3.27
N VAL A 57 -11.53 9.88 -4.26
CA VAL A 57 -11.82 8.81 -5.22
C VAL A 57 -11.58 7.43 -4.60
N HIS A 58 -12.53 6.52 -4.81
CA HIS A 58 -12.48 5.12 -4.35
C HIS A 58 -11.85 4.20 -5.41
N ALA A 59 -11.42 3.00 -5.01
CA ALA A 59 -11.03 1.95 -5.95
C ALA A 59 -11.30 0.56 -5.37
N LEU A 60 -11.89 -0.34 -6.15
CA LEU A 60 -12.18 -1.73 -5.76
C LEU A 60 -10.96 -2.66 -5.86
N LEU A 61 -10.11 -2.46 -6.87
CA LEU A 61 -8.99 -3.34 -7.20
C LEU A 61 -7.82 -2.53 -7.79
N GLN A 62 -7.39 -1.47 -7.11
CA GLN A 62 -6.18 -0.76 -7.49
C GLN A 62 -4.99 -1.72 -7.40
N VAL A 63 -4.26 -1.89 -8.49
CA VAL A 63 -3.06 -2.72 -8.49
C VAL A 63 -1.86 -1.87 -8.07
N ILE A 64 -1.11 -2.35 -7.10
CA ILE A 64 0.20 -1.83 -6.73
C ILE A 64 1.26 -2.93 -6.82
N HIS A 65 2.52 -2.55 -6.94
CA HIS A 65 3.63 -3.46 -6.66
C HIS A 65 4.69 -2.80 -5.78
N PHE A 66 5.49 -3.64 -5.13
CA PHE A 66 6.68 -3.25 -4.39
C PHE A 66 7.73 -4.37 -4.46
N ASP A 67 8.97 -4.00 -4.17
CA ASP A 67 10.09 -4.93 -4.09
C ASP A 67 10.50 -5.14 -2.62
N THR A 68 10.81 -6.38 -2.24
CA THR A 68 11.24 -6.72 -0.87
C THR A 68 12.22 -7.88 -0.84
N THR A 69 13.04 -7.98 0.20
CA THR A 69 13.88 -9.16 0.45
C THR A 69 13.23 -10.17 1.39
N SER A 70 12.11 -9.81 2.00
CA SER A 70 11.44 -10.60 3.01
C SER A 70 10.61 -11.72 2.38
N SER A 71 10.85 -12.95 2.81
CA SER A 71 10.10 -14.12 2.36
C SER A 71 8.92 -14.38 3.28
N ARG A 72 7.70 -14.25 2.74
CA ARG A 72 6.44 -14.59 3.40
C ARG A 72 5.47 -15.20 2.41
N SER A 73 4.57 -16.03 2.91
CA SER A 73 3.44 -16.53 2.14
C SER A 73 2.46 -15.41 1.75
N GLU A 74 1.68 -15.63 0.69
CA GLU A 74 0.63 -14.69 0.26
C GLU A 74 -0.36 -14.38 1.39
N PHE A 75 -0.72 -15.41 2.19
CA PHE A 75 -1.63 -15.25 3.32
C PHE A 75 -1.06 -14.34 4.42
N GLU A 76 0.23 -14.45 4.73
CA GLU A 76 0.90 -13.60 5.72
C GLU A 76 1.00 -12.16 5.25
N TRP A 77 1.20 -11.92 3.94
CA TRP A 77 1.15 -10.56 3.38
C TRP A 77 -0.24 -9.95 3.56
N ILE A 78 -1.29 -10.64 3.11
CA ILE A 78 -2.67 -10.14 3.20
C ILE A 78 -3.05 -9.87 4.66
N ARG A 79 -2.89 -10.86 5.54
CA ARG A 79 -3.30 -10.74 6.95
C ARG A 79 -2.45 -9.73 7.70
N GLY A 80 -1.14 -9.72 7.46
CA GLY A 80 -0.21 -8.80 8.12
C GLY A 80 -0.49 -7.35 7.72
N ILE A 81 -0.62 -7.07 6.42
CA ILE A 81 -0.82 -5.70 5.92
C ILE A 81 -2.17 -5.18 6.43
N ASN A 82 -3.25 -5.96 6.30
CA ASN A 82 -4.58 -5.56 6.74
C ASN A 82 -4.67 -5.33 8.25
N SER A 83 -3.83 -5.98 9.06
CA SER A 83 -3.79 -5.73 10.51
C SER A 83 -3.21 -4.37 10.91
N TYR A 84 -2.48 -3.71 9.99
CA TYR A 84 -1.88 -2.39 10.20
C TYR A 84 -2.55 -1.28 9.39
N LEU A 85 -3.43 -1.62 8.45
CA LEU A 85 -4.26 -0.66 7.73
C LEU A 85 -5.37 -0.13 8.66
N PRO A 86 -5.81 1.13 8.47
CA PRO A 86 -6.85 1.76 9.27
C PRO A 86 -8.25 1.15 9.06
#